data_AF-A0A8S2VHG6-F1
#
_entry.id   AF-A0A8S2VHG6-F1
#
_cell.length_a   1.000
_cell.length_b   1.000
_cell.length_c   1.000
_cell.angle_alpha   90.00
_cell.angle_beta   90.00
_cell.angle_gamma   90.00
#
_symmetry.space_group_name_H-M   'P 1'
#
loop_
_entity.id
_entity.type
_entity.pdbx_description
1 polymer ?
#
loop_
_entity_poly.entity_id
_entity_poly.type
_entity_poly.pdbx_seq_one_letter_code
_entity_poly.pdbx_strand_id
1 'polypeptide(L)'
;DTFRRIFFDKTGNQWDDRGSFKKVPNKLYPLEIDYGQHDNSDQIEKSLNDPNSKNPSRLSQPVQDLIRLIFNVGTMEHTLLSFDIDLTKMPLGKLSR
;
A
#
# COMPACT_ATOMS: atom_id res chain seq x y z
N ASP A 1 21.04 16.51 -14.00
CA ASP A 1 22.07 16.58 -12.92
C ASP A 1 21.53 16.97 -11.54
N THR A 2 20.55 17.86 -11.44
CA THR A 2 19.99 18.31 -10.15
C THR A 2 19.48 17.16 -9.27
N PHE A 3 18.78 16.18 -9.84
CA PHE A 3 18.26 15.03 -9.11
C PHE A 3 19.37 14.18 -8.47
N ARG A 4 20.40 13.79 -9.24
CA ARG A 4 21.54 13.00 -8.74
C ARG A 4 22.24 13.70 -7.57
N ARG A 5 22.41 15.02 -7.68
CA ARG A 5 23.01 15.84 -6.60
C ARG A 5 22.15 15.83 -5.33
N ILE A 6 20.85 16.05 -5.46
CA ILE A 6 19.92 16.01 -4.31
C ILE A 6 19.90 14.61 -3.69
N PHE A 7 19.85 13.56 -4.52
CA PHE A 7 19.89 12.19 -4.04
C PHE A 7 21.16 11.90 -3.23
N PHE A 8 22.33 12.29 -3.74
CA PHE A 8 23.60 12.15 -3.03
C PHE A 8 23.63 12.96 -1.73
N ASP A 9 23.13 14.20 -1.75
CA ASP A 9 23.05 15.03 -0.53
C ASP A 9 22.18 14.37 0.54
N LYS A 10 21.01 13.85 0.14
CA LYS A 10 20.04 13.23 1.06
C LYS A 10 20.44 11.84 1.55
N THR A 11 21.09 11.03 0.71
CA THR A 11 21.35 9.60 1.01
C THR A 11 22.82 9.27 1.25
N GLY A 12 23.74 10.09 0.74
CA GLY A 12 25.19 9.81 0.74
C GLY A 12 25.64 8.80 -0.31
N ASN A 13 24.73 8.31 -1.16
CA ASN A 13 25.02 7.31 -2.18
C ASN A 13 24.88 7.94 -3.58
N GLN A 14 25.70 7.50 -4.54
CA GLN A 14 25.56 7.94 -5.93
C GLN A 14 24.34 7.26 -6.56
N TRP A 15 23.56 7.99 -7.36
CA TRP A 15 22.37 7.46 -8.00
C TRP A 15 22.66 6.26 -8.91
N ASP A 16 23.79 6.30 -9.62
CA ASP A 16 24.17 5.27 -10.57
C ASP A 16 24.59 3.95 -9.88
N ASP A 17 24.92 3.99 -8.57
CA ASP A 17 25.29 2.83 -7.73
C ASP A 17 24.19 2.45 -6.72
N ARG A 18 22.93 2.74 -7.04
CA ARG A 18 21.79 2.44 -6.15
C ARG A 18 21.61 0.96 -5.84
N GLY A 19 22.15 0.06 -6.67
CA GLY A 19 22.09 -1.39 -6.45
C GLY A 19 22.95 -1.88 -5.28
N SER A 20 23.92 -1.08 -4.82
CA SER A 20 24.78 -1.39 -3.68
C SER A 20 24.61 -0.38 -2.52
N PHE A 21 23.38 0.10 -2.33
CA PHE A 21 23.05 1.15 -1.37
C PHE A 21 23.54 0.86 0.06
N LYS A 22 24.27 1.81 0.67
CA LYS A 22 24.72 1.72 2.07
C LYS A 22 24.05 2.78 2.93
N LYS A 23 23.43 2.33 4.02
CA LYS A 23 22.85 3.25 5.01
C LYS A 23 23.95 4.08 5.67
N VAL A 24 23.85 5.41 5.55
CA VAL A 24 24.71 6.36 6.26
C VAL A 24 23.97 6.92 7.48
N PRO A 25 24.61 7.04 8.66
CA PRO A 25 24.03 7.71 9.82
C PRO A 25 23.50 9.12 9.48
N ASN A 26 22.35 9.51 10.03
CA ASN A 26 21.70 10.81 9.81
C ASN A 26 21.31 11.15 8.36
N LYS A 27 21.43 10.23 7.40
CA LYS A 27 20.97 10.38 6.01
C LYS A 27 19.74 9.53 5.72
N LEU A 28 18.99 9.88 4.68
CA LEU A 28 17.77 9.16 4.29
C LEU A 28 18.09 7.79 3.69
N TYR A 29 17.13 6.86 3.81
CA TYR A 29 17.13 5.58 3.13
C TYR A 29 15.97 5.57 2.12
N PRO A 30 16.20 5.24 0.85
CA PRO A 30 15.14 5.18 -0.15
C PRO A 30 14.21 3.99 0.15
N LEU A 31 12.91 4.26 0.21
CA LEU A 31 11.88 3.22 0.27
C LEU A 31 11.29 3.05 -1.13
N GLU A 32 11.20 1.81 -1.60
CA GLU A 32 10.54 1.49 -2.86
C GLU A 32 9.04 1.38 -2.64
N ILE A 33 8.31 2.38 -3.12
CA ILE A 33 6.85 2.42 -3.11
C ILE A 33 6.38 2.28 -4.55
N ASP A 34 5.59 1.24 -4.83
CA ASP A 34 4.92 1.08 -6.12
C ASP A 34 3.68 1.99 -6.16
N TYR A 35 3.78 3.10 -6.90
CA TYR A 35 2.66 4.01 -7.14
C TYR A 35 1.76 3.55 -8.29
N GLY A 36 2.00 2.36 -8.85
CA GLY A 36 1.16 1.74 -9.86
C GLY A 36 -0.18 1.27 -9.27
N GLN A 37 -1.27 1.68 -9.94
CA GLN A 37 -2.67 1.39 -9.63
C GLN A 37 -3.27 2.21 -8.49
N HIS A 38 -4.04 3.23 -8.89
CA HIS A 38 -5.10 3.78 -8.06
C HIS A 38 -6.02 2.61 -7.67
N ASP A 39 -6.08 2.29 -6.37
CA ASP A 39 -6.96 1.22 -5.90
C ASP A 39 -8.39 1.58 -6.27
N ASN A 40 -9.04 0.70 -7.04
CA ASN A 40 -10.48 0.76 -7.29
C ASN A 40 -11.27 0.24 -6.07
N SER A 41 -10.71 0.35 -4.86
CA SER A 41 -11.29 -0.12 -3.59
C SER A 41 -12.71 0.43 -3.40
N ASP A 42 -12.91 1.72 -3.67
CA ASP A 42 -14.21 2.39 -3.61
C ASP A 42 -15.26 1.83 -4.58
N GLN A 43 -14.83 1.29 -5.73
CA GLN A 43 -15.73 0.65 -6.70
C GLN A 43 -16.06 -0.79 -6.30
N ILE A 44 -15.14 -1.48 -5.65
CA ILE A 44 -15.30 -2.86 -5.18
C ILE A 44 -16.28 -2.91 -4.00
N GLU A 45 -16.16 -2.02 -3.00
CA GLU A 45 -17.08 -2.01 -1.86
C GLU A 45 -18.53 -1.70 -2.27
N LYS A 46 -18.73 -0.78 -3.23
CA LYS A 46 -20.05 -0.46 -3.77
C LYS A 46 -20.68 -1.64 -4.52
N SER A 47 -19.86 -2.44 -5.22
CA SER A 47 -20.35 -3.63 -5.95
C SER A 47 -20.69 -4.81 -5.04
N LEU A 48 -20.06 -4.94 -3.87
CA LEU A 48 -20.28 -6.07 -2.94
C LEU A 48 -21.56 -5.93 -2.11
N ASN A 49 -22.05 -4.70 -1.95
CA ASN A 49 -23.23 -4.37 -1.15
C ASN A 49 -24.45 -3.96 -1.99
N ASP A 50 -24.38 -4.06 -3.32
CA ASP A 50 -25.50 -3.75 -4.22
C ASP A 50 -26.49 -4.93 -4.26
N PRO A 51 -27.71 -4.80 -3.68
CA PRO A 51 -28.73 -5.83 -3.77
C PRO A 51 -29.26 -6.03 -5.21
N ASN A 52 -28.99 -5.10 -6.12
CA ASN A 52 -29.30 -5.18 -7.55
C ASN A 52 -28.09 -5.58 -8.40
N SER A 53 -27.04 -6.13 -7.79
CA SER A 53 -25.89 -6.65 -8.52
C SER A 53 -26.33 -7.60 -9.63
N LYS A 54 -25.81 -7.35 -10.85
CA LYS A 54 -26.09 -8.17 -12.03
C LYS A 54 -25.71 -9.65 -11.85
N ASN A 55 -24.85 -9.95 -10.87
CA ASN A 55 -24.40 -11.30 -10.52
C ASN A 55 -24.42 -11.50 -9.00
N PRO A 56 -25.55 -11.94 -8.40
CA PRO A 56 -25.62 -12.20 -6.96
C PRO A 56 -24.78 -13.41 -6.57
N SER A 57 -24.17 -13.37 -5.38
CA SER A 57 -23.41 -14.48 -4.82
C SER A 57 -24.30 -15.69 -4.56
N ARG A 58 -23.80 -16.89 -4.88
CA ARG A 58 -24.47 -18.18 -4.62
C ARG A 58 -24.05 -18.82 -3.29
N LEU A 59 -23.20 -18.13 -2.52
CA LEU A 59 -22.72 -18.63 -1.23
C LEU A 59 -23.77 -18.39 -0.13
N SER A 60 -23.74 -19.21 0.91
CA SER A 60 -24.61 -19.02 2.07
C SER A 60 -24.25 -17.71 2.81
N GLN A 61 -25.25 -17.10 3.45
CA GLN A 61 -25.06 -15.83 4.16
C GLN A 61 -23.88 -15.86 5.15
N PRO A 62 -23.71 -16.90 5.99
CA PRO A 62 -22.58 -16.95 6.93
C PRO A 62 -21.21 -16.92 6.24
N VAL A 63 -21.09 -17.54 5.05
CA VAL A 63 -19.84 -17.54 4.29
C VAL A 63 -19.58 -16.17 3.66
N GLN A 64 -20.62 -15.50 3.15
CA GLN A 64 -20.48 -14.15 2.62
C GLN A 64 -20.04 -13.17 3.72
N ASP A 65 -20.62 -13.28 4.92
CA ASP A 65 -20.29 -12.41 6.05
C ASP A 65 -18.87 -12.65 6.55
N LEU A 66 -18.42 -13.91 6.58
CA LEU A 66 -17.03 -14.24 6.88
C LEU A 66 -16.07 -13.62 5.87
N ILE A 67 -16.37 -13.71 4.56
CA ILE A 67 -15.53 -13.11 3.52
C ILE A 67 -15.49 -11.60 3.66
N ARG A 68 -16.64 -10.94 3.89
CA ARG A 68 -16.71 -9.48 4.14
C ARG A 68 -15.88 -9.07 5.35
N LEU A 69 -15.89 -9.89 6.42
CA LEU A 69 -15.10 -9.63 7.62
C LEU A 69 -13.59 -9.74 7.35
N ILE A 70 -13.16 -10.80 6.67
CA ILE A 70 -11.73 -11.06 6.41
C ILE A 70 -11.16 -10.06 5.41
N PHE A 71 -11.93 -9.65 4.39
CA PHE A 71 -11.47 -8.78 3.30
C PHE A 71 -11.92 -7.31 3.45
N ASN A 72 -12.23 -6.85 4.66
CA ASN A 72 -12.59 -5.46 4.90
C ASN A 72 -11.33 -4.57 4.91
N VAL A 73 -11.10 -3.83 3.81
CA VAL A 73 -9.92 -2.97 3.66
C VAL A 73 -9.92 -1.86 4.71
N GLY A 74 -11.06 -1.22 5.00
CA GLY A 74 -11.12 -0.17 6.02
C GLY A 74 -10.73 -0.64 7.43
N THR A 75 -11.07 -1.89 7.79
CA THR A 75 -10.67 -2.51 9.05
C THR A 75 -9.17 -2.81 9.08
N MET A 76 -8.60 -3.24 7.95
CA MET A 76 -7.15 -3.42 7.81
C MET A 76 -6.41 -2.08 7.97
N GLU A 77 -6.87 -1.02 7.32
CA GLU A 77 -6.31 0.33 7.45
C GLU A 77 -6.35 0.83 8.91
N HIS A 78 -7.51 0.73 9.56
CA HIS A 78 -7.67 1.15 10.95
C HIS A 78 -6.74 0.36 11.90
N THR A 79 -6.57 -0.94 11.65
CA THR A 79 -5.67 -1.78 12.44
C THR A 79 -4.21 -1.35 12.26
N LEU A 80 -3.78 -1.03 11.04
CA LEU A 80 -2.43 -0.53 10.81
C LEU A 80 -2.18 0.84 11.45
N LEU A 81 -3.17 1.74 11.42
CA LEU A 81 -3.09 3.00 12.16
C LEU A 81 -2.93 2.77 13.67
N SER A 82 -3.62 1.78 14.22
CA SER A 82 -3.49 1.42 15.65
C SER A 82 -2.12 0.83 16.02
N PHE A 83 -1.35 0.38 15.03
CA PHE A 83 0.03 -0.08 15.20
C PHE A 83 1.07 1.01 14.89
N ASP A 84 0.66 2.29 14.83
CA ASP A 84 1.52 3.44 14.50
C ASP A 84 2.20 3.33 13.12
N ILE A 85 1.59 2.59 12.19
CA ILE A 85 2.09 2.47 10.81
C ILE A 85 1.55 3.65 9.99
N ASP A 86 2.46 4.42 9.40
CA ASP A 86 2.13 5.56 8.55
C ASP A 86 1.64 5.09 7.18
N LEU A 87 0.31 5.02 7.01
CA LEU A 87 -0.34 4.62 5.77
C LEU A 87 0.01 5.53 4.57
N THR A 88 0.45 6.77 4.79
CA THR A 88 0.88 7.66 3.70
C THR A 88 2.25 7.27 3.14
N LYS A 89 3.11 6.68 3.99
CA LYS A 89 4.44 6.19 3.61
C LYS A 89 4.46 4.70 3.31
N MET A 90 3.51 3.94 3.85
CA MET A 90 3.39 2.50 3.72
C MET A 90 1.97 2.10 3.26
N PRO A 91 1.61 2.37 2.00
CA PRO A 91 0.34 1.92 1.46
C PRO A 91 0.27 0.39 1.43
N LEU A 92 -0.87 -0.16 1.86
CA LEU A 92 -1.15 -1.60 1.87
C LEU A 92 -0.88 -2.22 0.49
N GLY A 93 0.00 -3.23 0.43
CA GLY A 93 0.28 -4.00 -0.78
C GLY A 93 1.23 -3.35 -1.80
N LYS A 94 1.76 -2.15 -1.53
CA LYS A 94 2.59 -1.37 -2.47
C LYS A 94 4.04 -1.16 -2.02
N LEU A 95 4.44 -1.78 -0.90
CA LEU A 95 5.83 -1.90 -0.52
C LEU A 95 6.46 -3.10 -1.25
N SER A 96 7.62 -2.87 -1.87
CA SER A 96 8.47 -3.93 -2.44
C SER A 96 8.96 -4.88 -1.32
N ARG A 97 9.27 -6.15 -1.67
CA ARG A 97 9.82 -7.15 -0.72
C ARG A 97 11.28 -6.85 -0.36
#